data_AF-A0A929BQS4-F1
#
_entry.id   AF-A0A929BQS4-F1
#
_cell.length_a   1.000
_cell.length_b   1.000
_cell.length_c   1.000
_cell.angle_alpha   90.00
_cell.angle_beta   90.00
_cell.angle_gamma   90.00
#
_symmetry.space_group_name_H-M   'P 1'
#
loop_
_entity.id
_entity.type
_entity.pdbx_description
1 polymer ?
#
loop_
_entity_poly.entity_id
_entity_poly.type
_entity_poly.pdbx_seq_one_letter_code
_entity_poly.pdbx_strand_id
1 'polypeptide(L)'
;MGPAKELLNNLIGRWDLSGQMGETPLQHSVVGRWTLGGTYMELYFQSNLPSQDDQPPYEAVYYIGYNQENDLFVMHLLDTTAVGLSCTVGLGQQQDNEIPFQFTYETGPFTNRFIWEESAGTWKFEQTFLDN
;
A
#
# COMPACT_ATOMS: atom_id res chain seq x y z
N MET A 1 -12.93 -7.88 16.84
CA MET A 1 -11.89 -7.57 15.81
C MET A 1 -10.57 -8.05 16.37
N GLY A 2 -9.77 -8.80 15.61
CA GLY A 2 -8.43 -9.20 16.08
C GLY A 2 -7.45 -8.01 16.02
N PRO A 3 -6.33 -8.06 16.76
CA PRO A 3 -5.34 -6.97 16.86
C PRO A 3 -4.81 -6.51 15.49
N ALA A 4 -4.69 -7.43 14.54
CA ALA A 4 -4.31 -7.15 13.14
C ALA A 4 -5.21 -6.10 12.45
N LYS A 5 -6.50 -6.05 12.77
CA LYS A 5 -7.42 -5.07 12.17
C LYS A 5 -7.32 -3.69 12.81
N GLU A 6 -6.77 -3.58 14.02
CA GLU A 6 -6.68 -2.30 14.74
C GLU A 6 -5.63 -1.39 14.09
N LEU A 7 -4.48 -1.95 13.71
CA LEU A 7 -3.44 -1.19 13.02
C LEU A 7 -3.96 -0.61 11.69
N LEU A 8 -4.69 -1.40 10.89
CA LEU A 8 -5.29 -0.91 9.64
C LEU A 8 -6.35 0.18 9.85
N ASN A 9 -7.01 0.25 11.01
CA ASN A 9 -8.02 1.29 11.25
C ASN A 9 -7.42 2.70 11.23
N ASN A 10 -6.12 2.84 11.53
CA ASN A 10 -5.44 4.13 11.45
C ASN A 10 -5.28 4.62 10.00
N LEU A 11 -5.59 3.81 8.98
CA LEU A 11 -5.58 4.22 7.57
C LEU A 11 -6.93 4.79 7.11
N ILE A 12 -7.99 4.68 7.92
CA ILE A 12 -9.35 5.09 7.52
C ILE A 12 -9.42 6.61 7.37
N GLY A 13 -10.09 7.05 6.30
CA GLY A 13 -10.32 8.46 6.02
C GLY A 13 -9.54 8.95 4.82
N ARG A 14 -9.42 10.27 4.68
CA ARG A 14 -8.65 10.91 3.62
C ARG A 14 -7.39 11.51 4.21
N TRP A 15 -6.26 11.27 3.58
CA TRP A 15 -4.96 11.81 3.96
C TRP A 15 -4.10 12.01 2.71
N ASP A 16 -3.09 12.87 2.82
CA ASP A 16 -2.15 13.12 1.73
C ASP A 16 -0.82 12.41 2.02
N LEU A 17 -0.30 11.75 1.00
CA LEU A 17 1.01 11.13 0.97
C LEU A 17 1.96 12.06 0.21
N SER A 18 3.11 12.37 0.80
CA SER A 18 4.20 13.07 0.13
C SER A 18 5.52 12.32 0.34
N GLY A 19 6.36 12.27 -0.69
CA GLY A 19 7.66 11.60 -0.60
C GLY A 19 8.41 11.62 -1.92
N GLN A 20 9.22 10.59 -2.15
CA GLN A 20 9.94 10.38 -3.40
C GLN A 20 10.10 8.89 -3.69
N MET A 21 10.13 8.52 -4.97
CA MET A 21 10.52 7.21 -5.47
C MET A 21 11.79 7.38 -6.30
N GLY A 22 12.93 6.95 -5.76
CA GLY A 22 14.24 7.34 -6.29
C GLY A 22 14.40 8.86 -6.23
N GLU A 23 14.65 9.50 -7.37
CA GLU A 23 14.72 10.96 -7.52
C GLU A 23 13.36 11.59 -7.90
N THR A 24 12.32 10.79 -8.10
CA THR A 24 11.00 11.27 -8.55
C THR A 24 10.16 11.69 -7.35
N PRO A 25 9.70 12.95 -7.24
CA PRO A 25 8.80 13.37 -6.18
C PRO A 25 7.45 12.64 -6.29
N LEU A 26 6.84 12.33 -5.15
CA LEU A 26 5.51 11.76 -5.04
C LEU A 26 4.61 12.67 -4.22
N GLN A 27 3.40 12.91 -4.72
CA GLN A 27 2.35 13.57 -3.97
C GLN A 27 1.00 12.96 -4.35
N HIS A 28 0.40 12.18 -3.45
CA HIS A 28 -0.85 11.49 -3.69
C HIS A 28 -1.89 11.89 -2.64
N SER A 29 -3.16 12.03 -3.02
CA SER A 29 -4.27 11.94 -2.07
C SER A 29 -4.69 10.48 -1.95
N VAL A 30 -4.90 10.04 -0.71
CA VAL A 30 -5.27 8.65 -0.40
C VAL A 30 -6.58 8.62 0.37
N VAL A 31 -7.45 7.68 0.02
CA VAL A 31 -8.69 7.38 0.75
C VAL A 31 -8.64 5.94 1.23
N GLY A 32 -8.67 5.76 2.55
CA GLY A 32 -8.76 4.45 3.19
C GLY A 32 -10.17 4.15 3.69
N ARG A 33 -10.68 2.95 3.40
CA ARG A 33 -11.97 2.46 3.90
C ARG A 33 -12.05 0.94 3.95
N TRP A 34 -12.79 0.42 4.93
CA TRP A 34 -13.23 -0.97 4.89
C TRP A 34 -14.27 -1.17 3.78
N THR A 35 -14.06 -2.17 2.93
CA THR A 35 -14.93 -2.53 1.80
C THR A 35 -15.20 -4.04 1.79
N LEU A 36 -15.97 -4.53 0.81
CA LEU A 36 -16.26 -5.95 0.62
C LEU A 36 -16.75 -6.62 1.92
N GLY A 37 -17.75 -5.99 2.56
CA GLY A 37 -18.31 -6.46 3.83
C GLY A 37 -17.38 -6.31 5.06
N GLY A 38 -16.33 -5.48 4.97
CA GLY A 38 -15.32 -5.34 6.04
C GLY A 38 -14.23 -6.41 6.01
N THR A 39 -14.11 -7.11 4.87
CA THR A 39 -13.08 -8.14 4.65
C THR A 39 -11.75 -7.51 4.26
N TYR A 40 -11.78 -6.46 3.42
CA TYR A 40 -10.60 -5.79 2.89
C TYR A 40 -10.59 -4.32 3.28
N MET A 41 -9.42 -3.81 3.65
CA MET A 41 -9.12 -2.39 3.66
C MET A 41 -8.76 -1.98 2.23
N GLU A 42 -9.55 -1.09 1.63
CA GLU A 42 -9.23 -0.42 0.37
C GLU A 42 -8.44 0.85 0.67
N LEU A 43 -7.30 1.02 0.02
CA LEU A 43 -6.59 2.29 -0.08
C LEU A 43 -6.59 2.71 -1.55
N TYR A 44 -7.26 3.80 -1.88
CA TYR A 44 -7.27 4.36 -3.23
C TYR A 44 -6.38 5.60 -3.29
N PHE A 45 -5.36 5.55 -4.14
CA PHE A 45 -4.33 6.57 -4.34
C PHE A 45 -4.60 7.31 -5.64
N GLN A 46 -4.51 8.64 -5.61
CA GLN A 46 -4.55 9.48 -6.80
C GLN A 46 -3.39 10.47 -6.75
N SER A 47 -2.61 10.54 -7.83
CA SER A 47 -1.54 11.52 -7.94
C SER A 47 -2.09 12.93 -8.10
N ASN A 48 -1.52 13.83 -7.31
CA ASN A 48 -1.78 15.27 -7.36
C ASN A 48 -0.72 16.00 -8.20
N LEU A 49 0.29 15.29 -8.71
CA LEU A 49 1.29 15.85 -9.61
C LEU A 49 0.76 15.92 -11.05
N PRO A 50 1.19 16.91 -11.85
CA PRO A 50 0.82 16.98 -13.25
C PRO A 50 1.22 15.70 -14.00
N SER A 51 0.35 15.25 -14.90
CA SER A 51 0.69 14.22 -15.86
C SER A 51 1.94 14.58 -16.66
N GLN A 52 2.81 13.60 -16.89
CA GLN A 52 3.88 13.70 -17.88
C GLN A 52 3.39 13.08 -19.19
N ASP A 53 3.78 13.68 -20.33
CA ASP A 53 3.68 13.08 -21.67
C ASP A 53 2.30 12.51 -22.06
N ASP A 54 1.23 13.30 -21.88
CA ASP A 54 -0.16 12.95 -22.20
C ASP A 54 -0.68 11.64 -21.54
N GLN A 55 0.01 11.12 -20.52
CA GLN A 55 -0.45 9.98 -19.75
C GLN A 55 -1.50 10.38 -18.71
N PRO A 56 -2.46 9.50 -18.37
CA PRO A 56 -3.31 9.75 -17.21
C PRO A 56 -2.45 9.88 -15.94
N PRO A 57 -2.86 10.71 -14.96
CA PRO A 57 -2.22 10.74 -13.65
C PRO A 57 -2.14 9.33 -13.04
N TYR A 58 -1.09 9.07 -12.26
CA TYR A 58 -0.97 7.80 -11.56
C TYR A 58 -2.15 7.59 -10.60
N GLU A 59 -2.78 6.43 -10.71
CA GLU A 59 -3.78 5.96 -9.74
C GLU A 59 -3.45 4.53 -9.32
N ALA A 60 -3.75 4.21 -8.07
CA ALA A 60 -3.64 2.84 -7.58
C ALA A 60 -4.74 2.50 -6.58
N VAL A 61 -5.10 1.22 -6.53
CA VAL A 61 -5.96 0.68 -5.48
C VAL A 61 -5.28 -0.50 -4.81
N TYR A 62 -5.16 -0.44 -3.49
CA TYR A 62 -4.62 -1.53 -2.68
C TYR A 62 -5.78 -2.13 -1.89
N TYR A 63 -5.96 -3.45 -1.99
CA TYR A 63 -6.85 -4.20 -1.11
C TYR A 63 -6.03 -5.04 -0.15
N ILE A 64 -6.12 -4.73 1.14
CA ILE A 64 -5.38 -5.40 2.21
C ILE A 64 -6.36 -6.24 3.02
N GLY A 65 -6.15 -7.56 3.02
CA GLY A 65 -6.87 -8.52 3.85
C GLY A 65 -5.95 -9.19 4.86
N TYR A 66 -6.53 -9.79 5.89
CA TYR A 66 -5.78 -10.61 6.85
C TYR A 66 -6.22 -12.07 6.74
N ASN A 67 -5.28 -12.93 6.35
CA ASN A 67 -5.44 -14.38 6.25
C ASN A 67 -5.14 -15.00 7.61
N GLN A 68 -6.20 -15.38 8.33
CA GLN A 68 -6.10 -15.92 9.68
C GLN A 68 -5.45 -17.30 9.74
N GLU A 69 -5.58 -18.12 8.71
CA GLU A 69 -5.03 -19.47 8.66
C GLU A 69 -3.50 -19.46 8.63
N ASN A 70 -2.93 -18.44 7.96
CA ASN A 70 -1.49 -18.32 7.76
C ASN A 70 -0.85 -17.21 8.62
N ASP A 71 -1.66 -16.46 9.39
CA ASP A 71 -1.22 -15.28 10.14
C ASP A 71 -0.48 -14.24 9.28
N LEU A 72 -1.04 -13.93 8.11
CA LEU A 72 -0.43 -13.01 7.14
C LEU A 72 -1.44 -11.98 6.63
N PHE A 73 -0.97 -10.74 6.46
CA PHE A 73 -1.64 -9.77 5.61
C PHE A 73 -1.33 -10.06 4.15
N VAL A 74 -2.36 -9.93 3.31
CA VAL A 74 -2.29 -10.10 1.87
C VAL A 74 -2.72 -8.80 1.22
N MET A 75 -1.85 -8.24 0.38
CA MET A 75 -2.09 -7.02 -0.38
C MET A 75 -2.24 -7.35 -1.86
N HIS A 76 -3.40 -7.01 -2.41
CA HIS A 76 -3.62 -6.95 -3.84
C HIS A 76 -3.42 -5.50 -4.29
N LEU A 77 -2.53 -5.28 -5.25
CA LEU A 77 -2.20 -3.96 -5.78
C LEU A 77 -2.55 -3.93 -7.26
N LEU A 78 -3.29 -2.92 -7.67
CA LEU A 78 -3.56 -2.60 -9.06
C LEU A 78 -3.27 -1.11 -9.27
N ASP A 79 -2.66 -0.75 -10.40
CA ASP A 79 -2.38 0.64 -10.72
C ASP A 79 -2.44 0.90 -12.24
N THR A 80 -2.20 2.15 -12.63
CA THR A 80 -2.26 2.61 -14.02
C THR A 80 -1.03 2.23 -14.86
N THR A 81 -0.01 1.57 -14.30
CA THR A 81 1.25 1.31 -15.02
C THR A 81 1.14 0.15 -15.99
N ALA A 82 0.46 -0.93 -15.62
CA ALA A 82 0.24 -2.10 -16.46
C ALA A 82 -0.92 -2.99 -15.98
N VAL A 83 -1.56 -3.68 -16.93
CA VAL A 83 -2.47 -4.79 -16.64
C VAL A 83 -1.71 -6.10 -16.82
N GLY A 84 -1.19 -6.64 -15.73
CA GLY A 84 -0.44 -7.90 -15.73
C GLY A 84 -1.35 -9.13 -15.86
N LEU A 85 -0.88 -10.16 -16.57
CA LEU A 85 -1.55 -11.47 -16.61
C LEU A 85 -1.42 -12.23 -15.28
N SER A 86 -0.25 -12.13 -14.65
CA SER A 86 0.05 -12.73 -13.35
C SER A 86 -0.13 -11.68 -12.26
N CYS A 87 -0.97 -11.97 -11.27
CA CYS A 87 -1.15 -11.11 -10.09
C CYS A 87 -0.24 -11.59 -8.96
N THR A 88 0.89 -10.92 -8.76
CA THR A 88 1.71 -11.09 -7.55
C THR A 88 1.06 -10.33 -6.40
N VAL A 89 0.80 -11.02 -5.29
CA VAL A 89 0.33 -10.39 -4.06
C VAL A 89 1.49 -10.03 -3.15
N GLY A 90 1.32 -8.95 -2.39
CA GLY A 90 2.22 -8.61 -1.30
C GLY A 90 1.86 -9.43 -0.06
N LEU A 91 2.83 -10.08 0.55
CA LEU A 91 2.65 -10.81 1.81
C LEU A 91 3.41 -10.08 2.93
N GLY A 92 2.76 -9.87 4.06
CA GLY A 92 3.38 -9.22 5.21
C GLY A 92 2.87 -9.80 6.53
N GLN A 93 3.77 -9.97 7.48
CA GLN A 93 3.41 -10.23 8.88
C GLN A 93 3.56 -8.92 9.65
N GLN A 94 2.58 -8.57 10.47
CA GLN A 94 2.70 -7.37 11.31
C GLN A 94 3.86 -7.54 12.30
N GLN A 95 4.67 -6.49 12.42
CA GLN A 95 5.77 -6.38 13.37
C GLN A 95 5.53 -5.09 14.15
N ASP A 96 5.14 -5.20 15.42
CA ASP A 96 4.78 -4.05 16.26
C ASP A 96 3.76 -3.10 15.59
N ASN A 97 4.22 -1.90 15.18
CA ASN A 97 3.46 -0.83 14.55
C ASN A 97 3.64 -0.77 13.02
N GLU A 98 4.24 -1.79 12.41
CA GLU A 98 4.49 -1.83 10.97
C GLU A 98 4.01 -3.12 10.29
N ILE A 99 3.79 -3.01 8.98
CA ILE A 99 3.49 -4.15 8.11
C ILE A 99 4.39 -4.04 6.85
N PRO A 100 5.49 -4.81 6.78
CA PRO A 100 6.33 -4.90 5.58
C PRO A 100 5.75 -5.92 4.60
N PHE A 101 5.05 -5.44 3.58
CA PHE A 101 4.58 -6.29 2.49
C PHE A 101 5.72 -6.55 1.51
N GLN A 102 5.97 -7.81 1.20
CA GLN A 102 6.92 -8.23 0.19
C GLN A 102 6.18 -8.83 -1.01
N PHE A 103 6.49 -8.33 -2.19
CA PHE A 103 6.06 -8.82 -3.49
C PHE A 103 7.23 -9.54 -4.15
N THR A 104 7.00 -10.77 -4.59
CA THR A 104 8.03 -11.57 -5.28
C THR A 104 7.79 -11.48 -6.79
N TYR A 105 8.42 -10.51 -7.44
CA TYR A 105 8.43 -10.39 -8.90
C TYR A 105 9.65 -11.12 -9.50
N GLU A 106 9.56 -11.51 -10.78
CA GLU A 106 10.68 -12.12 -11.50
C GLU A 106 11.91 -11.21 -11.58
N THR A 107 11.68 -9.88 -11.59
CA THR A 107 12.73 -8.86 -11.65
C THR A 107 13.46 -8.66 -10.33
N GLY A 108 12.94 -9.19 -9.22
CA GLY A 108 13.44 -8.99 -7.87
C GLY A 108 12.33 -8.64 -6.88
N PRO A 109 12.59 -8.72 -5.57
CA PRO A 109 11.58 -8.42 -4.57
C PRO A 109 11.29 -6.92 -4.50
N PHE A 110 10.02 -6.58 -4.41
CA PHE A 110 9.55 -5.23 -4.16
C PHE A 110 8.86 -5.19 -2.79
N THR A 111 9.09 -4.12 -2.04
CA THR A 111 8.52 -3.99 -0.69
C THR A 111 7.68 -2.72 -0.56
N ASN A 112 6.53 -2.86 0.10
CA ASN A 112 5.67 -1.78 0.56
C ASN A 112 5.58 -1.88 2.08
N ARG A 113 6.19 -0.95 2.81
CA ARG A 113 6.22 -0.97 4.27
C ARG A 113 5.41 0.20 4.83
N PHE A 114 4.36 -0.14 5.57
CA PHE A 114 3.52 0.82 6.28
C PHE A 114 3.94 0.84 7.75
N ILE A 115 4.28 2.01 8.28
CA ILE A 115 4.72 2.20 9.68
C ILE A 115 3.83 3.25 10.31
N TRP A 116 3.16 2.90 11.41
CA TRP A 116 2.33 3.84 12.16
C TRP A 116 3.16 4.61 13.18
N GLU A 117 3.27 5.93 13.02
CA GLU A 117 3.97 6.81 13.95
C GLU A 117 2.99 7.35 14.99
N GLU A 118 2.79 6.62 16.08
CA GLU A 118 1.81 6.96 17.14
C GLU A 118 1.96 8.38 17.69
N SER A 119 3.19 8.86 17.85
CA SER A 119 3.47 10.21 18.39
C SER A 119 3.01 11.34 17.48
N ALA A 120 2.96 11.10 16.17
CA ALA A 120 2.56 12.07 15.16
C ALA A 120 1.12 11.83 14.66
N GLY A 121 0.56 10.63 14.90
CA GLY A 121 -0.73 10.23 14.35
C GLY A 121 -0.70 10.13 12.82
N THR A 122 0.44 9.73 12.25
CA THR A 122 0.70 9.68 10.82
C THR A 122 1.25 8.33 10.39
N TRP A 123 1.13 8.04 9.10
CA TRP A 123 1.79 6.90 8.48
C TRP A 123 3.08 7.33 7.79
N LYS A 124 4.12 6.53 7.98
CA LYS A 124 5.25 6.50 7.07
C LYS A 124 5.06 5.33 6.10
N PHE A 125 5.18 5.63 4.81
CA PHE A 125 5.07 4.64 3.76
C PHE A 125 6.39 4.59 2.99
N GLU A 126 7.02 3.42 2.97
CA GLU A 126 8.30 3.19 2.31
C GLU A 126 8.11 2.17 1.20
N GLN A 127 8.61 2.51 0.01
CA GLN A 127 8.61 1.61 -1.15
C GLN A 127 10.06 1.38 -1.58
N THR A 128 10.46 0.12 -1.65
CA THR A 128 11.84 -0.23 -2.01
C THR A 128 11.83 -1.38 -3.01
N PHE A 129 12.47 -1.16 -4.16
CA PHE A 129 12.96 -2.25 -5.00
C PHE A 129 14.26 -2.75 -4.38
N LEU A 130 14.31 -4.03 -4.02
CA LEU A 130 15.55 -4.63 -3.55
C LEU A 130 16.37 -4.99 -4.78
N ASP A 131 17.54 -4.37 -4.93
CA ASP A 131 18.51 -4.75 -5.95
C ASP A 131 18.90 -6.22 -5.74
N ASN A 132 18.97 -6.99 -6.83
CA ASN A 132 19.43 -8.38 -6.82
C ASN A 132 20.94 -8.48 -6.56
#